data_AF-A0A382UK13-F1
#
_entry.id   AF-A0A382UK13-F1
#
_cell.length_a   1.000
_cell.length_b   1.000
_cell.length_c   1.000
_cell.angle_alpha   90.00
_cell.angle_beta   90.00
_cell.angle_gamma   90.00
#
_symmetry.space_group_name_H-M   'P 1'
#
loop_
_entity.id
_entity.type
_entity.pdbx_description
1 polymer ?
#
loop_
_entity_poly.entity_id
_entity_poly.type
_entity_poly.pdbx_seq_one_letter_code
_entity_poly.pdbx_strand_id
1 'polypeptide(L)'
;AVKVSADSAQELAEVSAAKERVEQELIRTAAELVTAETQAEELKTSVVELLADAAALENERAGLDAQLANLHARGERFDGEAKEIESLVERLVTESESANGRLAELAGELNSASGDKDSVGRRVGEVLEARSEAARSAVEAKESLGVLKSRYQSLSELHASFEGYTDGVRAFMSNGGRQRTGATAVVADIIDIEAGYERAVAAVLEDRLQHVVVPDADAGAAGAAYLRETGTGRASFIPSAPRPAKGGSVPDGYSLLSEHVEAREGYQAVVETLLADVVVAESLEQATAQWK
;
A
#
# COMPACT_ATOMS: atom_id res chain seq x y z
N ALA A 1 -20.63 -171.44 -34.80
CA ALA A 1 -21.23 -170.50 -35.76
C ALA A 1 -22.07 -169.39 -35.12
N VAL A 2 -22.59 -169.53 -33.88
CA VAL A 2 -23.48 -168.51 -33.27
C VAL A 2 -22.76 -167.46 -32.40
N LYS A 3 -21.55 -167.73 -31.89
CA LYS A 3 -20.82 -166.82 -30.99
C LYS A 3 -20.06 -165.68 -31.70
N VAL A 4 -19.56 -165.92 -32.91
CA VAL A 4 -18.78 -164.95 -33.72
C VAL A 4 -19.66 -163.83 -34.30
N SER A 5 -20.96 -164.09 -34.48
CA SER A 5 -21.94 -163.07 -34.91
C SER A 5 -22.30 -162.08 -33.79
N ALA A 6 -22.08 -162.44 -32.53
CA ALA A 6 -22.39 -161.59 -31.38
C ALA A 6 -21.22 -160.67 -31.02
N ASP A 7 -19.98 -161.18 -31.05
CA ASP A 7 -18.77 -160.37 -30.78
C ASP A 7 -18.56 -159.28 -31.85
N SER A 8 -18.74 -159.58 -33.14
CA SER A 8 -18.65 -158.58 -34.20
C SER A 8 -19.79 -157.55 -34.17
N ALA A 9 -20.97 -157.92 -33.64
CA ALA A 9 -22.07 -156.98 -33.44
C ALA A 9 -21.84 -156.09 -32.20
N GLN A 10 -21.15 -156.61 -31.18
CA GLN A 10 -20.78 -155.88 -29.97
C GLN A 10 -19.63 -154.88 -30.23
N GLU A 11 -18.60 -155.26 -31.00
CA GLU A 11 -17.55 -154.34 -31.46
C GLU A 11 -18.10 -153.24 -32.37
N LEU A 12 -19.01 -153.58 -33.30
CA LEU A 12 -19.69 -152.56 -34.14
C LEU A 12 -20.55 -151.61 -33.30
N ALA A 13 -21.21 -152.10 -32.25
CA ALA A 13 -21.99 -151.26 -31.33
C ALA A 13 -21.10 -150.36 -30.45
N GLU A 14 -19.95 -150.87 -29.99
CA GLU A 14 -18.97 -150.08 -29.21
C GLU A 14 -18.29 -149.01 -30.08
N VAL A 15 -17.91 -149.33 -31.31
CA VAL A 15 -17.37 -148.36 -32.28
C VAL A 15 -18.43 -147.34 -32.70
N SER A 16 -19.70 -147.76 -32.88
CA SER A 16 -20.82 -146.85 -33.14
C SER A 16 -21.05 -145.89 -31.97
N ALA A 17 -21.04 -146.39 -30.73
CA ALA A 17 -21.23 -145.57 -29.54
C ALA A 17 -20.04 -144.64 -29.26
N ALA A 18 -18.81 -145.08 -29.55
CA ALA A 18 -17.61 -144.24 -29.47
C ALA A 18 -17.64 -143.14 -30.55
N LYS A 19 -18.07 -143.48 -31.78
CA LYS A 19 -18.28 -142.52 -32.86
C LYS A 19 -19.35 -141.50 -32.50
N GLU A 20 -20.50 -141.92 -31.96
CA GLU A 20 -21.55 -141.02 -31.49
C GLU A 20 -21.09 -140.13 -30.33
N ARG A 21 -20.27 -140.64 -29.40
CA ARG A 21 -19.64 -139.80 -28.36
C ARG A 21 -18.70 -138.77 -28.93
N VAL A 22 -17.85 -139.15 -29.88
CA VAL A 22 -16.92 -138.22 -30.55
C VAL A 22 -17.70 -137.20 -31.37
N GLU A 23 -18.76 -137.59 -32.07
CA GLU A 23 -19.65 -136.67 -32.79
C GLU A 23 -20.38 -135.72 -31.83
N GLN A 24 -20.85 -136.19 -30.67
CA GLN A 24 -21.45 -135.33 -29.64
C GLN A 24 -20.43 -134.38 -29.00
N GLU A 25 -19.23 -134.85 -28.68
CA GLU A 25 -18.11 -134.02 -28.19
C GLU A 25 -17.70 -132.97 -29.23
N LEU A 26 -17.64 -133.35 -30.51
CA LEU A 26 -17.33 -132.45 -31.63
C LEU A 26 -18.43 -131.39 -31.82
N ILE A 27 -19.70 -131.78 -31.72
CA ILE A 27 -20.84 -130.84 -31.76
C ILE A 27 -20.78 -129.88 -30.57
N ARG A 28 -20.47 -130.38 -29.36
CA ARG A 28 -20.33 -129.54 -28.17
C ARG A 28 -19.17 -128.54 -28.31
N THR A 29 -17.99 -129.03 -28.65
CA THR A 29 -16.80 -128.16 -28.83
C THR A 29 -16.96 -127.19 -30.00
N ALA A 30 -17.66 -127.57 -31.06
CA ALA A 30 -18.04 -126.65 -32.14
C ALA A 30 -19.03 -125.58 -31.66
N ALA A 31 -20.01 -125.93 -30.82
CA ALA A 31 -20.93 -124.96 -30.22
C ALA A 31 -20.23 -124.01 -29.24
N GLU A 32 -19.29 -124.52 -28.44
CA GLU A 32 -18.43 -123.73 -27.55
C GLU A 32 -17.49 -122.81 -28.34
N LEU A 33 -16.94 -123.27 -29.46
CA LEU A 33 -16.12 -122.44 -30.36
C LEU A 33 -16.95 -121.32 -30.98
N VAL A 34 -18.15 -121.63 -31.50
CA VAL A 34 -19.05 -120.61 -32.07
C VAL A 34 -19.42 -119.56 -31.02
N THR A 35 -19.73 -119.96 -29.78
CA THR A 35 -20.03 -119.01 -28.69
C THR A 35 -18.83 -118.17 -28.29
N ALA A 36 -17.63 -118.76 -28.19
CA ALA A 36 -16.40 -118.02 -27.92
C ALA A 36 -16.05 -117.05 -29.06
N GLU A 37 -16.27 -117.43 -30.32
CA GLU A 37 -16.11 -116.56 -31.49
C GLU A 37 -17.11 -115.39 -31.47
N THR A 38 -18.37 -115.64 -31.07
CA THR A 38 -19.36 -114.56 -30.94
C THR A 38 -18.96 -113.58 -29.85
N GLN A 39 -18.55 -114.08 -28.68
CA GLN A 39 -18.05 -113.25 -27.57
C GLN A 39 -16.78 -112.48 -27.93
N ALA A 40 -15.86 -113.10 -28.67
CA ALA A 40 -14.66 -112.43 -29.15
C ALA A 40 -15.00 -111.28 -30.09
N GLU A 41 -15.98 -111.46 -30.98
CA GLU A 41 -16.37 -110.39 -31.90
C GLU A 41 -17.17 -109.28 -31.21
N GLU A 42 -18.03 -109.60 -30.23
CA GLU A 42 -18.67 -108.61 -29.35
C GLU A 42 -17.64 -107.79 -28.56
N LEU A 43 -16.64 -108.44 -27.95
CA LEU A 43 -15.55 -107.77 -27.24
C LEU A 43 -14.74 -106.87 -28.17
N LYS A 44 -14.50 -107.31 -29.39
CA LYS A 44 -13.76 -106.54 -30.39
C LYS A 44 -14.54 -105.31 -30.85
N THR A 45 -15.86 -105.42 -31.04
CA THR A 45 -16.74 -104.26 -31.26
C THR A 45 -16.68 -103.30 -30.08
N SER A 46 -16.76 -103.80 -28.84
CA SER A 46 -16.66 -102.97 -27.63
C SER A 46 -15.31 -102.26 -27.51
N VAL A 47 -14.20 -102.92 -27.85
CA VAL A 47 -12.87 -102.28 -27.89
C VAL A 47 -12.82 -101.15 -28.92
N VAL A 48 -13.41 -101.34 -30.10
CA VAL A 48 -13.46 -100.28 -31.13
C VAL A 48 -14.29 -99.08 -30.66
N GLU A 49 -15.43 -99.32 -30.01
CA GLU A 49 -16.25 -98.26 -29.40
C GLU A 49 -15.48 -97.50 -28.31
N LEU A 50 -14.85 -98.22 -27.38
CA LEU A 50 -14.02 -97.62 -26.32
C LEU A 50 -12.84 -96.81 -26.87
N LEU A 51 -12.22 -97.26 -27.97
CA LEU A 51 -11.16 -96.49 -28.65
C LEU A 51 -11.71 -95.23 -29.32
N ALA A 52 -12.91 -95.29 -29.90
CA ALA A 52 -13.58 -94.12 -30.46
C ALA A 52 -13.94 -93.10 -29.36
N ASP A 53 -14.47 -93.57 -28.22
CA ASP A 53 -14.77 -92.74 -27.05
C ASP A 53 -13.51 -92.12 -26.46
N ALA A 54 -12.42 -92.89 -26.34
CA ALA A 54 -11.14 -92.38 -25.87
C ALA A 54 -10.60 -91.28 -26.81
N ALA A 55 -10.68 -91.47 -28.12
CA ALA A 55 -10.28 -90.47 -29.11
C ALA A 55 -11.16 -89.21 -29.04
N ALA A 56 -12.46 -89.35 -28.82
CA ALA A 56 -13.38 -88.23 -28.63
C ALA A 56 -13.04 -87.42 -27.36
N LEU A 57 -12.80 -88.11 -26.24
CA LEU A 57 -12.39 -87.50 -24.97
C LEU A 57 -11.02 -86.83 -25.06
N GLU A 58 -10.06 -87.41 -25.79
CA GLU A 58 -8.75 -86.79 -26.04
C GLU A 58 -8.89 -85.50 -26.84
N ASN A 59 -9.75 -85.48 -27.86
CA ASN A 59 -10.00 -84.28 -28.65
C ASN A 59 -10.72 -83.20 -27.83
N GLU A 60 -11.68 -83.58 -26.98
CA GLU A 60 -12.33 -82.65 -26.05
C GLU A 60 -11.33 -82.07 -25.05
N ARG A 61 -10.48 -82.91 -24.45
CA ARG A 61 -9.40 -82.47 -23.55
C ARG A 61 -8.45 -81.50 -24.25
N ALA A 62 -8.01 -81.81 -25.47
CA ALA A 62 -7.15 -80.91 -26.24
C ALA A 62 -7.84 -79.56 -26.50
N GLY A 63 -9.15 -79.56 -26.77
CA GLY A 63 -9.96 -78.34 -26.89
C GLY A 63 -10.02 -77.54 -25.60
N LEU A 64 -10.24 -78.19 -24.46
CA LEU A 64 -10.26 -77.56 -23.13
C LEU A 64 -8.89 -77.02 -22.74
N ASP A 65 -7.81 -77.75 -23.00
CA ASP A 65 -6.43 -77.30 -22.74
C ASP A 65 -6.10 -76.04 -23.56
N ALA A 66 -6.53 -75.98 -24.84
CA ALA A 66 -6.38 -74.79 -25.68
C ALA A 66 -7.20 -73.59 -25.16
N GLN A 67 -8.43 -73.83 -24.66
CA GLN A 67 -9.25 -72.79 -24.03
C GLN A 67 -8.60 -72.27 -22.73
N LEU A 68 -8.08 -73.16 -21.89
CA LEU A 68 -7.36 -72.82 -20.67
C LEU A 68 -6.13 -71.94 -20.96
N ALA A 69 -5.33 -72.32 -21.96
CA ALA A 69 -4.18 -71.53 -22.39
C ALA A 69 -4.59 -70.13 -22.89
N ASN A 70 -5.68 -70.04 -23.65
CA ASN A 70 -6.20 -68.75 -24.12
C ASN A 70 -6.68 -67.86 -22.96
N LEU A 71 -7.40 -68.44 -21.98
CA LEU A 71 -7.87 -67.74 -20.79
C LEU A 71 -6.70 -67.26 -19.92
N HIS A 72 -5.66 -68.07 -19.76
CA HIS A 72 -4.43 -67.67 -19.05
C HIS A 72 -3.75 -66.48 -19.74
N ALA A 73 -3.52 -66.56 -21.05
CA ALA A 73 -2.90 -65.47 -21.81
C ALA A 73 -3.73 -64.17 -21.75
N ARG A 74 -5.07 -64.30 -21.74
CA ARG A 74 -5.97 -63.17 -21.57
C ARG A 74 -5.91 -62.57 -20.16
N GLY A 75 -5.79 -63.41 -19.13
CA GLY A 75 -5.58 -62.99 -17.75
C GLY A 75 -4.29 -62.19 -17.57
N GLU A 76 -3.17 -62.70 -18.08
CA GLU A 76 -1.87 -61.99 -18.04
C GLU A 76 -1.92 -60.64 -18.76
N ARG A 77 -2.62 -60.56 -19.89
CA ARG A 77 -2.84 -59.31 -20.60
C ARG A 77 -3.64 -58.31 -19.76
N PHE A 78 -4.73 -58.75 -19.13
CA PHE A 78 -5.53 -57.86 -18.28
C PHE A 78 -4.78 -57.39 -17.03
N ASP A 79 -3.93 -58.25 -16.44
CA ASP A 79 -3.05 -57.84 -15.35
C ASP A 79 -2.03 -56.77 -15.79
N GLY A 80 -1.52 -56.87 -17.02
CA GLY A 80 -0.67 -55.85 -17.63
C GLY A 80 -1.40 -54.52 -17.83
N GLU A 81 -2.58 -54.56 -18.46
CA GLU A 81 -3.43 -53.38 -18.69
C GLU A 81 -3.85 -52.72 -17.35
N ALA A 82 -4.16 -53.52 -16.32
CA ALA A 82 -4.51 -53.00 -14.99
C ALA A 82 -3.35 -52.24 -14.33
N LYS A 83 -2.13 -52.77 -14.41
CA LYS A 83 -0.92 -52.10 -13.88
C LYS A 83 -0.60 -50.80 -14.62
N GLU A 84 -0.79 -50.77 -15.93
CA GLU A 84 -0.61 -49.53 -16.71
C GLU A 84 -1.63 -48.46 -16.33
N ILE A 85 -2.90 -48.86 -16.14
CA ILE A 85 -3.96 -47.96 -15.69
C ILE A 85 -3.67 -47.45 -14.27
N GLU A 86 -3.22 -48.30 -13.36
CA GLU A 86 -2.89 -47.92 -11.98
C GLU A 86 -1.74 -46.90 -11.96
N SER A 87 -0.67 -47.14 -12.74
CA SER A 87 0.42 -46.18 -12.91
C SER A 87 -0.04 -44.84 -13.51
N LEU A 88 -0.97 -44.88 -14.48
CA LEU A 88 -1.54 -43.68 -15.07
C LEU A 88 -2.37 -42.87 -14.04
N VAL A 89 -3.16 -43.56 -13.21
CA VAL A 89 -3.96 -42.92 -12.15
C VAL A 89 -3.05 -42.24 -11.13
N GLU A 90 -2.01 -42.92 -10.63
CA GLU A 90 -1.06 -42.32 -9.67
C GLU A 90 -0.40 -41.06 -10.22
N ARG A 91 0.00 -41.09 -11.49
CA ARG A 91 0.60 -39.92 -12.16
C ARG A 91 -0.40 -38.77 -12.28
N LEU A 92 -1.62 -39.05 -12.71
CA LEU A 92 -2.66 -38.02 -12.85
C LEU A 92 -3.08 -37.41 -11.51
N VAL A 93 -3.12 -38.21 -10.43
CA VAL A 93 -3.37 -37.71 -9.07
C VAL A 93 -2.26 -36.73 -8.67
N THR A 94 -1.00 -37.11 -8.86
CA THR A 94 0.15 -36.25 -8.53
C THR A 94 0.16 -34.95 -9.34
N GLU A 95 -0.13 -35.05 -10.64
CA GLU A 95 -0.24 -33.88 -11.52
C GLU A 95 -1.40 -32.95 -11.09
N SER A 96 -2.55 -33.52 -10.69
CA SER A 96 -3.71 -32.78 -10.20
C SER A 96 -3.41 -32.05 -8.88
N GLU A 97 -2.77 -32.73 -7.93
CA GLU A 97 -2.38 -32.13 -6.65
C GLU A 97 -1.40 -30.97 -6.84
N SER A 98 -0.39 -31.15 -7.71
CA SER A 98 0.56 -30.10 -8.07
C SER A 98 -0.12 -28.90 -8.74
N ALA A 99 -1.03 -29.14 -9.69
CA ALA A 99 -1.78 -28.08 -10.35
C ALA A 99 -2.68 -27.31 -9.37
N ASN A 100 -3.34 -28.01 -8.45
CA ASN A 100 -4.16 -27.40 -7.40
C ASN A 100 -3.32 -26.56 -6.42
N GLY A 101 -2.14 -27.04 -6.03
CA GLY A 101 -1.20 -26.28 -5.20
C GLY A 101 -0.78 -24.97 -5.86
N ARG A 102 -0.41 -25.04 -7.15
CA ARG A 102 -0.04 -23.83 -7.94
C ARG A 102 -1.21 -22.87 -8.11
N LEU A 103 -2.43 -23.37 -8.30
CA LEU A 103 -3.62 -22.52 -8.37
C LEU A 103 -3.88 -21.80 -7.05
N ALA A 104 -3.72 -22.47 -5.91
CA ALA A 104 -3.88 -21.86 -4.60
C ALA A 104 -2.82 -20.77 -4.34
N GLU A 105 -1.58 -21.02 -4.74
CA GLU A 105 -0.48 -20.04 -4.67
C GLU A 105 -0.79 -18.79 -5.51
N LEU A 106 -1.11 -18.98 -6.80
CA LEU A 106 -1.47 -17.88 -7.71
C LEU A 106 -2.69 -17.10 -7.22
N ALA A 107 -3.69 -17.76 -6.65
CA ALA A 107 -4.85 -17.09 -6.07
C ALA A 107 -4.47 -16.23 -4.84
N GLY A 108 -3.54 -16.71 -4.02
CA GLY A 108 -2.97 -15.95 -2.90
C GLY A 108 -2.21 -14.72 -3.37
N GLU A 109 -1.33 -14.88 -4.36
CA GLU A 109 -0.58 -13.78 -4.98
C GLU A 109 -1.51 -12.72 -5.58
N LEU A 110 -2.54 -13.15 -6.33
CA LEU A 110 -3.51 -12.25 -6.93
C LEU A 110 -4.28 -11.44 -5.87
N ASN A 111 -4.68 -12.08 -4.77
CA ASN A 111 -5.39 -11.41 -3.69
C ASN A 111 -4.49 -10.38 -2.98
N SER A 112 -3.21 -10.72 -2.74
CA SER A 112 -2.23 -9.79 -2.18
C SER A 112 -2.02 -8.59 -3.11
N ALA A 113 -1.78 -8.84 -4.40
CA ALA A 113 -1.56 -7.78 -5.39
C ALA A 113 -2.79 -6.87 -5.54
N SER A 114 -4.01 -7.42 -5.45
CA SER A 114 -5.24 -6.63 -5.44
C SER A 114 -5.33 -5.74 -4.19
N GLY A 115 -5.03 -6.28 -3.00
CA GLY A 115 -5.00 -5.50 -1.76
C GLY A 115 -3.98 -4.37 -1.80
N ASP A 116 -2.79 -4.65 -2.34
CA ASP A 116 -1.73 -3.65 -2.52
C ASP A 116 -2.18 -2.54 -3.48
N LYS A 117 -2.77 -2.91 -4.63
CA LYS A 117 -3.33 -1.95 -5.59
C LYS A 117 -4.36 -1.02 -4.95
N ASP A 118 -5.28 -1.57 -4.17
CA ASP A 118 -6.32 -0.78 -3.49
C ASP A 118 -5.72 0.15 -2.42
N SER A 119 -4.68 -0.31 -1.71
CA SER A 119 -3.97 0.51 -0.73
C SER A 119 -3.22 1.68 -1.37
N VAL A 120 -2.54 1.43 -2.49
CA VAL A 120 -1.84 2.46 -3.27
C VAL A 120 -2.86 3.43 -3.86
N GLY A 121 -3.98 2.94 -4.38
CA GLY A 121 -5.07 3.77 -4.90
C GLY A 121 -5.60 4.77 -3.87
N ARG A 122 -5.85 4.31 -2.63
CA ARG A 122 -6.28 5.19 -1.52
C ARG A 122 -5.24 6.25 -1.19
N ARG A 123 -3.98 5.85 -1.07
CA ARG A 123 -2.87 6.76 -0.74
C ARG A 123 -2.62 7.80 -1.84
N VAL A 124 -2.79 7.43 -3.10
CA VAL A 124 -2.76 8.39 -4.22
C VAL A 124 -3.89 9.40 -4.10
N GLY A 125 -5.12 8.96 -3.77
CA GLY A 125 -6.25 9.84 -3.52
C GLY A 125 -5.97 10.87 -2.42
N GLU A 126 -5.49 10.42 -1.26
CA GLU A 126 -5.14 11.27 -0.12
C GLU A 126 -4.07 12.31 -0.48
N VAL A 127 -3.02 11.90 -1.21
CA VAL A 127 -1.94 12.81 -1.64
C VAL A 127 -2.45 13.85 -2.63
N LEU A 128 -3.35 13.48 -3.55
CA LEU A 128 -3.93 14.42 -4.51
C LEU A 128 -4.81 15.46 -3.82
N GLU A 129 -5.59 15.05 -2.82
CA GLU A 129 -6.44 15.95 -2.04
C GLU A 129 -5.60 16.92 -1.22
N ALA A 130 -4.60 16.42 -0.48
CA ALA A 130 -3.68 17.27 0.27
C ALA A 130 -2.90 18.24 -0.64
N ARG A 131 -2.50 17.80 -1.84
CA ARG A 131 -1.85 18.67 -2.83
C ARG A 131 -2.78 19.78 -3.33
N SER A 132 -4.06 19.47 -3.55
CA SER A 132 -5.06 20.44 -3.97
C SER A 132 -5.27 21.53 -2.90
N GLU A 133 -5.41 21.12 -1.64
CA GLU A 133 -5.54 22.03 -0.51
C GLU A 133 -4.31 22.92 -0.34
N ALA A 134 -3.10 22.32 -0.36
CA ALA A 134 -1.86 23.08 -0.28
C ALA A 134 -1.69 24.08 -1.43
N ALA A 135 -2.09 23.71 -2.66
CA ALA A 135 -2.05 24.61 -3.80
C ALA A 135 -3.00 25.80 -3.63
N ARG A 136 -4.21 25.58 -3.09
CA ARG A 136 -5.16 26.64 -2.79
C ARG A 136 -4.61 27.60 -1.73
N SER A 137 -4.13 27.06 -0.62
CA SER A 137 -3.53 27.86 0.46
C SER A 137 -2.33 28.68 -0.03
N ALA A 138 -1.53 28.13 -0.94
CA ALA A 138 -0.40 28.85 -1.54
C ALA A 138 -0.84 30.04 -2.41
N VAL A 139 -1.95 29.91 -3.14
CA VAL A 139 -2.53 31.02 -3.92
C VAL A 139 -3.03 32.12 -2.98
N GLU A 140 -3.81 31.77 -1.96
CA GLU A 140 -4.36 32.71 -0.97
C GLU A 140 -3.25 33.46 -0.22
N ALA A 141 -2.18 32.76 0.17
CA ALA A 141 -1.02 33.36 0.80
C ALA A 141 -0.26 34.31 -0.14
N LYS A 142 -0.14 33.97 -1.43
CA LYS A 142 0.52 34.81 -2.43
C LYS A 142 -0.27 36.09 -2.71
N GLU A 143 -1.60 36.00 -2.78
CA GLU A 143 -2.47 37.17 -2.94
C GLU A 143 -2.36 38.10 -1.73
N SER A 144 -2.43 37.53 -0.52
CA SER A 144 -2.26 38.27 0.74
C SER A 144 -0.91 38.98 0.81
N LEU A 145 0.16 38.29 0.43
CA LEU A 145 1.50 38.88 0.33
C LEU A 145 1.55 40.02 -0.70
N GLY A 146 0.88 39.87 -1.84
CA GLY A 146 0.78 40.92 -2.85
C GLY A 146 0.14 42.20 -2.31
N VAL A 147 -0.97 42.07 -1.59
CA VAL A 147 -1.67 43.20 -0.93
C VAL A 147 -0.77 43.86 0.11
N LEU A 148 -0.15 43.06 0.98
CA LEU A 148 0.70 43.57 2.05
C LEU A 148 1.95 44.27 1.51
N LYS A 149 2.56 43.72 0.46
CA LYS A 149 3.70 44.33 -0.23
C LYS A 149 3.33 45.64 -0.90
N SER A 150 2.18 45.70 -1.58
CA SER A 150 1.69 46.95 -2.19
C SER A 150 1.45 48.02 -1.12
N ARG A 151 0.82 47.65 0.00
CA ARG A 151 0.57 48.56 1.11
C ARG A 151 1.88 49.05 1.74
N TYR A 152 2.82 48.14 1.98
CA TYR A 152 4.15 48.47 2.50
C TYR A 152 4.87 49.44 1.56
N GLN A 153 4.87 49.17 0.25
CA GLN A 153 5.51 50.04 -0.72
C GLN A 153 4.90 51.45 -0.71
N SER A 154 3.56 51.56 -0.76
CA SER A 154 2.90 52.86 -0.68
C SER A 154 3.22 53.61 0.62
N LEU A 155 3.17 52.93 1.78
CA LEU A 155 3.53 53.55 3.06
C LEU A 155 5.00 53.97 3.13
N SER A 156 5.90 53.16 2.57
CA SER A 156 7.32 53.48 2.50
C SER A 156 7.59 54.67 1.58
N GLU A 157 6.85 54.81 0.47
CA GLU A 157 6.94 55.95 -0.44
C GLU A 157 6.43 57.23 0.24
N LEU A 158 5.28 57.17 0.93
CA LEU A 158 4.75 58.30 1.73
C LEU A 158 5.72 58.73 2.84
N HIS A 159 6.33 57.76 3.52
CA HIS A 159 7.31 58.02 4.58
C HIS A 159 8.59 58.66 4.01
N ALA A 160 9.14 58.11 2.92
CA ALA A 160 10.35 58.62 2.29
C ALA A 160 10.18 60.03 1.67
N SER A 161 8.96 60.37 1.24
CA SER A 161 8.63 61.70 0.72
C SER A 161 8.31 62.74 1.81
N PHE A 162 8.35 62.34 3.09
CA PHE A 162 7.88 63.14 4.24
C PHE A 162 6.46 63.70 4.01
N GLU A 163 5.58 62.88 3.44
CA GLU A 163 4.17 63.24 3.27
C GLU A 163 3.47 63.35 4.63
N GLY A 164 2.63 64.36 4.80
CA GLY A 164 2.01 64.70 6.09
C GLY A 164 2.85 65.62 7.00
N TYR A 165 4.15 65.80 6.71
CA TYR A 165 4.96 66.83 7.34
C TYR A 165 4.72 68.21 6.71
N THR A 166 4.95 69.26 7.50
CA THR A 166 4.92 70.65 7.02
C THR A 166 5.93 70.88 5.89
N ASP A 167 5.62 71.81 5.00
CA ASP A 167 6.45 72.11 3.80
C ASP A 167 7.90 72.42 4.16
N GLY A 168 8.13 73.09 5.30
CA GLY A 168 9.47 73.41 5.78
C GLY A 168 10.28 72.17 6.18
N VAL A 169 9.68 71.25 6.95
CA VAL A 169 10.34 70.00 7.35
C VAL A 169 10.59 69.12 6.12
N ARG A 170 9.60 68.98 5.22
CA ARG A 170 9.73 68.21 3.98
C ARG A 170 10.87 68.74 3.11
N ALA A 171 10.88 70.05 2.83
CA ALA A 171 11.93 70.65 2.01
C ALA A 171 13.31 70.54 2.67
N PHE A 172 13.38 70.71 4.00
CA PHE A 172 14.63 70.55 4.74
C PHE A 172 15.22 69.14 4.61
N MET A 173 14.39 68.12 4.83
CA MET A 173 14.81 66.71 4.82
C MET A 173 15.14 66.21 3.41
N SER A 174 14.45 66.70 2.39
CA SER A 174 14.61 66.24 0.99
C SER A 174 15.67 67.01 0.18
N ASN A 175 15.93 68.30 0.48
CA ASN A 175 16.68 69.19 -0.43
C ASN A 175 18.07 69.62 0.09
N GLY A 176 18.74 68.80 0.90
CA GLY A 176 20.13 69.07 1.30
C GLY A 176 20.32 69.66 2.71
N GLY A 177 19.22 70.02 3.40
CA GLY A 177 19.27 70.56 4.77
C GLY A 177 19.87 69.57 5.77
N ARG A 178 19.57 68.28 5.58
CA ARG A 178 20.13 67.18 6.38
C ARG A 178 21.65 67.12 6.29
N GLN A 179 22.22 67.17 5.09
CA GLN A 179 23.67 67.11 4.86
C GLN A 179 24.39 68.36 5.38
N ARG A 180 23.76 69.54 5.26
CA ARG A 180 24.34 70.82 5.70
C ARG A 180 24.46 70.94 7.22
N THR A 181 23.57 70.27 7.95
CA THR A 181 23.45 70.41 9.42
C THR A 181 23.85 69.15 10.19
N GLY A 182 24.03 68.02 9.50
CA GLY A 182 24.21 66.72 10.16
C GLY A 182 22.93 66.21 10.85
N ALA A 183 21.75 66.70 10.46
CA ALA A 183 20.48 66.24 11.03
C ALA A 183 20.31 64.73 10.84
N THR A 184 19.83 64.04 11.87
CA THR A 184 19.85 62.58 11.89
C THR A 184 18.47 61.99 11.62
N ALA A 185 17.41 62.56 12.17
CA ALA A 185 16.03 62.09 12.06
C ALA A 185 15.02 63.18 12.47
N VAL A 186 13.72 62.91 12.36
CA VAL A 186 12.67 63.67 13.06
C VAL A 186 12.26 62.95 14.34
N VAL A 187 11.64 63.65 15.29
CA VAL A 187 11.22 63.06 16.58
C VAL A 187 10.33 61.83 16.39
N ALA A 188 9.39 61.86 15.44
CA ALA A 188 8.53 60.71 15.14
C ALA A 188 9.28 59.44 14.71
N ASP A 189 10.50 59.55 14.17
CA ASP A 189 11.29 58.41 13.68
C ASP A 189 12.22 57.80 14.75
N ILE A 190 12.32 58.45 15.91
CA ILE A 190 13.22 58.06 17.01
C ILE A 190 12.48 57.55 18.24
N ILE A 191 11.15 57.50 18.20
CA ILE A 191 10.30 57.01 19.29
C ILE A 191 9.52 55.78 18.86
N ASP A 192 9.36 54.83 19.77
CA ASP A 192 8.42 53.73 19.73
C ASP A 192 7.46 53.88 20.92
N ILE A 193 6.17 53.64 20.71
CA ILE A 193 5.13 53.97 21.69
C ILE A 193 4.38 52.69 22.07
N GLU A 194 4.22 52.46 23.37
CA GLU A 194 3.45 51.33 23.86
C GLU A 194 1.99 51.39 23.37
N ALA A 195 1.46 50.24 22.95
CA ALA A 195 0.11 50.14 22.40
C ALA A 195 -0.94 50.66 23.39
N GLY A 196 -1.79 51.59 22.92
CA GLY A 196 -2.82 52.25 23.73
C GLY A 196 -2.46 53.68 24.13
N TYR A 197 -1.18 54.06 24.12
CA TYR A 197 -0.71 55.41 24.49
C TYR A 197 -0.50 56.34 23.28
N GLU A 198 -0.66 55.86 22.05
CA GLU A 198 -0.35 56.60 20.82
C GLU A 198 -1.13 57.91 20.73
N ARG A 199 -2.40 57.89 21.14
CA ARG A 199 -3.26 59.10 21.16
C ARG A 199 -2.80 60.12 22.20
N ALA A 200 -2.35 59.66 23.37
CA ALA A 200 -1.84 60.55 24.41
C ALA A 200 -0.53 61.21 23.96
N VAL A 201 0.40 60.42 23.41
CA VAL A 201 1.67 60.92 22.87
C VAL A 201 1.43 61.89 21.71
N ALA A 202 0.54 61.55 20.77
CA ALA A 202 0.21 62.44 19.66
C ALA A 202 -0.42 63.77 20.12
N ALA A 203 -1.29 63.74 21.13
CA ALA A 203 -1.93 64.94 21.68
C ALA A 203 -0.96 65.83 22.47
N VAL A 204 0.07 65.25 23.08
CA VAL A 204 1.07 65.99 23.87
C VAL A 204 2.17 66.58 22.98
N LEU A 205 2.67 65.76 22.05
CA LEU A 205 3.77 66.17 21.19
C LEU A 205 3.29 67.01 20.00
N GLU A 206 2.09 66.82 19.48
CA GLU A 206 1.53 67.59 18.36
C GLU A 206 2.57 67.86 17.23
N ASP A 207 2.95 69.13 17.02
CA ASP A 207 3.93 69.57 16.03
C ASP A 207 5.38 69.21 16.39
N ARG A 208 5.66 68.91 17.67
CA ARG A 208 6.95 68.43 18.18
C ARG A 208 7.35 67.09 17.61
N LEU A 209 6.40 66.27 17.18
CA LEU A 209 6.69 65.04 16.43
C LEU A 209 7.49 65.31 15.14
N GLN A 210 7.31 66.50 14.55
CA GLN A 210 8.00 66.90 13.32
C GLN A 210 9.32 67.63 13.56
N HIS A 211 9.73 67.82 14.83
CA HIS A 211 10.98 68.49 15.12
C HIS A 211 12.17 67.69 14.58
N VAL A 212 13.09 68.39 13.94
CA VAL A 212 14.28 67.79 13.32
C VAL A 212 15.38 67.67 14.35
N VAL A 213 15.88 66.46 14.56
CA VAL A 213 16.97 66.17 15.50
C VAL A 213 18.30 66.51 14.85
N VAL A 214 19.05 67.40 15.49
CA VAL A 214 20.36 67.91 15.04
C VAL A 214 21.44 67.62 16.08
N PRO A 215 22.74 67.60 15.73
CA PRO A 215 23.80 67.29 16.69
C PRO A 215 23.88 68.28 17.87
N ASP A 216 23.70 69.57 17.60
CA ASP A 216 23.81 70.65 18.58
C ASP A 216 22.97 71.88 18.20
N ALA A 217 23.00 72.91 19.05
CA ALA A 217 22.24 74.14 18.84
C ALA A 217 22.74 74.96 17.63
N ASP A 218 24.03 74.91 17.32
CA ASP A 218 24.62 75.63 16.19
C ASP A 218 24.15 75.02 14.86
N ALA A 219 24.07 73.69 14.78
CA ALA A 219 23.46 72.96 13.67
C ALA A 219 21.97 73.30 13.49
N GLY A 220 21.23 73.46 14.58
CA GLY A 220 19.83 73.93 14.54
C GLY A 220 19.71 75.35 13.98
N ALA A 221 20.57 76.27 14.40
CA ALA A 221 20.62 77.64 13.88
C ALA A 221 20.99 77.66 12.38
N ALA A 222 21.94 76.83 11.95
CA ALA A 222 22.29 76.65 10.55
C ALA A 222 21.13 76.10 9.73
N GLY A 223 20.33 75.19 10.30
CA GLY A 223 19.12 74.67 9.66
C GLY A 223 18.03 75.72 9.46
N ALA A 224 17.80 76.56 10.46
CA ALA A 224 16.88 77.69 10.34
C ALA A 224 17.36 78.73 9.31
N ALA A 225 18.67 79.01 9.26
CA ALA A 225 19.26 79.88 8.24
C ALA A 225 19.08 79.31 6.83
N TYR A 226 19.31 78.00 6.64
CA TYR A 226 19.09 77.31 5.36
C TYR A 226 17.65 77.52 4.87
N LEU A 227 16.64 77.27 5.71
CA LEU A 227 15.24 77.43 5.33
C LEU A 227 14.88 78.88 4.96
N ARG A 228 15.51 79.85 5.63
CA ARG A 228 15.35 81.28 5.32
C ARG A 228 15.99 81.66 3.98
N GLU A 229 17.16 81.11 3.68
CA GLU A 229 17.87 81.33 2.40
C GLU A 229 17.11 80.74 1.22
N THR A 230 16.53 79.55 1.39
CA THR A 230 15.80 78.84 0.34
C THR A 230 14.33 79.28 0.22
N GLY A 231 13.79 79.95 1.25
CA GLY A 231 12.39 80.37 1.28
C GLY A 231 11.39 79.22 1.33
N THR A 232 11.81 78.04 1.79
CA THR A 232 11.04 76.79 1.70
C THR A 232 10.18 76.48 2.93
N GLY A 233 9.87 77.48 3.76
CA GLY A 233 8.97 77.34 4.91
C GLY A 233 9.68 77.41 6.27
N ARG A 234 9.10 76.75 7.29
CA ARG A 234 9.56 76.78 8.69
C ARG A 234 9.67 75.36 9.23
N ALA A 235 10.69 75.10 10.03
CA ALA A 235 10.86 73.87 10.80
C ALA A 235 11.43 74.21 12.18
N SER A 236 11.18 73.33 13.15
CA SER A 236 11.74 73.40 14.49
C SER A 236 12.84 72.35 14.64
N PHE A 237 13.88 72.68 15.40
CA PHE A 237 15.06 71.84 15.56
C PHE A 237 15.30 71.54 17.03
N ILE A 238 15.70 70.32 17.34
CA ILE A 238 16.04 69.87 18.68
C ILE A 238 17.44 69.24 18.68
N PRO A 239 18.38 69.67 19.54
CA PRO A 239 19.65 68.99 19.71
C PRO A 239 19.45 67.53 20.17
N SER A 240 20.32 66.62 19.75
CA SER A 240 20.28 65.21 20.18
C SER A 240 20.54 65.05 21.69
N ALA A 241 21.28 65.99 22.27
CA ALA A 241 21.44 66.17 23.71
C ALA A 241 20.87 67.55 24.12
N PRO A 242 19.54 67.71 24.18
CA PRO A 242 18.94 68.97 24.60
C PRO A 242 19.23 69.20 26.09
N ARG A 243 19.11 70.46 26.55
CA ARG A 243 19.25 70.74 27.98
C ARG A 243 18.10 70.05 28.72
N PRO A 244 18.38 69.35 29.84
CA PRO A 244 17.34 68.68 30.60
C PRO A 244 16.23 69.67 30.96
N ALA A 245 15.00 69.34 30.59
CA ALA A 245 13.84 70.06 31.12
C ALA A 245 13.75 69.83 32.63
N LYS A 246 13.25 70.82 33.37
CA LYS A 246 12.95 70.61 34.79
C LYS A 246 11.72 69.70 34.86
N GLY A 247 11.93 68.44 35.21
CA GLY A 247 10.84 67.49 35.40
C GLY A 247 9.87 67.96 36.48
N GLY A 248 8.58 67.70 36.26
CA GLY A 248 7.54 67.92 37.26
C GLY A 248 7.59 66.83 38.35
N SER A 249 7.04 67.11 39.54
CA SER A 249 6.79 66.04 40.51
C SER A 249 5.66 65.15 39.99
N VAL A 250 5.89 63.85 39.91
CA VAL A 250 4.84 62.88 39.57
C VAL A 250 3.88 62.76 40.75
N PRO A 251 2.59 63.11 40.59
CA PRO A 251 1.61 62.97 41.66
C PRO A 251 1.27 61.50 41.94
N ASP A 252 0.87 61.19 43.17
CA ASP A 252 0.48 59.83 43.56
C ASP A 252 -0.70 59.33 42.71
N GLY A 253 -0.54 58.16 42.09
CA GLY A 253 -1.55 57.55 41.22
C GLY A 253 -1.46 57.93 39.73
N TYR A 254 -0.38 58.57 39.31
CA TYR A 254 -0.09 58.86 37.90
C TYR A 254 1.27 58.26 37.51
N SER A 255 1.44 57.92 36.23
CA SER A 255 2.72 57.56 35.62
C SER A 255 3.19 58.64 34.65
N LEU A 256 4.51 58.71 34.40
CA LEU A 256 5.04 59.61 33.38
C LEU A 256 4.73 59.06 31.99
N LEU A 257 4.31 59.92 31.06
CA LEU A 257 4.08 59.48 29.68
C LEU A 257 5.38 58.97 29.02
N SER A 258 6.54 59.49 29.43
CA SER A 258 7.85 59.02 28.98
C SER A 258 8.15 57.56 29.33
N GLU A 259 7.50 56.97 30.34
CA GLU A 259 7.68 55.55 30.69
C GLU A 259 7.04 54.61 29.64
N HIS A 260 6.11 55.13 28.85
CA HIS A 260 5.39 54.41 27.79
C HIS A 260 5.94 54.73 26.39
N VAL A 261 7.09 55.41 26.31
CA VAL A 261 7.74 55.80 25.05
C VAL A 261 9.20 55.35 25.09
N GLU A 262 9.56 54.41 24.21
CA GLU A 262 10.92 53.95 24.04
C GLU A 262 11.65 54.81 22.99
N ALA A 263 12.79 55.37 23.36
CA ALA A 263 13.64 56.10 22.43
C ALA A 263 14.64 55.15 21.75
N ARG A 264 14.88 55.36 20.45
CA ARG A 264 16.04 54.75 19.77
C ARG A 264 17.34 55.09 20.50
N GLU A 265 18.29 54.17 20.46
CA GLU A 265 19.60 54.32 21.11
C GLU A 265 20.26 55.66 20.70
N GLY A 266 20.64 56.46 21.70
CA GLY A 266 21.28 57.76 21.53
C GLY A 266 20.32 58.96 21.52
N TYR A 267 19.00 58.75 21.62
CA TYR A 267 17.99 59.82 21.61
C TYR A 267 17.16 59.91 22.90
N GLN A 268 17.55 59.23 23.98
CA GLN A 268 16.81 59.21 25.25
C GLN A 268 16.57 60.61 25.82
N ALA A 269 17.60 61.47 25.78
CA ALA A 269 17.52 62.84 26.28
C ALA A 269 16.48 63.71 25.54
N VAL A 270 16.21 63.40 24.26
CA VAL A 270 15.17 64.07 23.48
C VAL A 270 13.79 63.73 24.01
N VAL A 271 13.50 62.44 24.22
CA VAL A 271 12.20 61.98 24.75
C VAL A 271 12.00 62.47 26.18
N GLU A 272 13.00 62.33 27.04
CA GLU A 272 12.97 62.80 28.42
C GLU A 272 12.67 64.30 28.50
N THR A 273 13.25 65.10 27.59
CA THR A 273 13.03 66.56 27.58
C THR A 273 11.65 66.94 27.05
N LEU A 274 11.16 66.26 26.01
CA LEU A 274 9.88 66.57 25.38
C LEU A 274 8.67 66.15 26.24
N LEU A 275 8.86 65.16 27.12
CA LEU A 275 7.80 64.58 27.96
C LEU A 275 8.05 64.74 29.48
N ALA A 276 9.01 65.57 29.87
CA ALA A 276 9.50 65.69 31.26
C ALA A 276 8.42 66.03 32.31
N ASP A 277 7.36 66.71 31.90
CA ASP A 277 6.31 67.28 32.75
C ASP A 277 4.92 66.72 32.41
N VAL A 278 4.87 65.55 31.77
CA VAL A 278 3.63 64.97 31.25
C VAL A 278 3.31 63.66 31.97
N VAL A 279 2.14 63.63 32.62
CA VAL A 279 1.63 62.45 33.32
C VAL A 279 0.38 61.89 32.65
N VAL A 280 0.16 60.58 32.78
CA VAL A 280 -1.01 59.89 32.23
C VAL A 280 -2.07 59.70 33.32
N ALA A 281 -3.32 60.00 32.96
CA ALA A 281 -4.50 59.77 33.79
C ALA A 281 -5.44 58.77 33.10
N GLU A 282 -6.11 57.91 33.87
CA GLU A 282 -7.02 56.89 33.35
C GLU A 282 -8.38 57.48 32.93
N SER A 283 -8.72 58.68 33.40
CA SER A 283 -9.99 59.36 33.11
C SER A 283 -9.85 60.89 33.07
N LEU A 284 -10.80 61.56 32.41
CA LEU A 284 -10.85 63.02 32.35
C LEU A 284 -11.11 63.63 33.74
N GLU A 285 -11.89 62.95 34.57
CA GLU A 285 -12.16 63.32 35.96
C GLU A 285 -10.86 63.33 36.77
N GLN A 286 -10.03 62.28 36.64
CA GLN A 286 -8.71 62.20 37.27
C GLN A 286 -7.77 63.29 36.74
N ALA A 287 -7.75 63.55 35.44
CA ALA A 287 -6.92 64.61 34.85
C ALA A 287 -7.31 66.01 35.36
N THR A 288 -8.61 66.31 35.41
CA THR A 288 -9.11 67.63 35.84
C THR A 288 -9.01 67.87 37.34
N ALA A 289 -9.03 66.83 38.16
CA ALA A 289 -8.78 66.93 39.60
C ALA A 289 -7.33 67.33 39.91
N GLN A 290 -6.37 66.83 39.14
CA GLN A 290 -4.94 67.16 39.29
C GLN A 290 -4.55 68.51 38.68
N TRP A 291 -5.28 68.97 37.67
CA TRP A 291 -5.03 70.26 37.02
C TRP A 291 -5.45 71.47 37.88
N LYS A 292 -6.44 71.29 38.76
CA LYS A 292 -6.98 72.34 39.63
C LYS A 292 -6.13 72.58 40.87
#